data_AF-A0A968MTH3-F1
#
_entry.id   AF-A0A968MTH3-F1
#
_cell.length_a   1.000
_cell.length_b   1.000
_cell.length_c   1.000
_cell.angle_alpha   90.00
_cell.angle_beta   90.00
_cell.angle_gamma   90.00
#
_symmetry.space_group_name_H-M   'P 1'
#
loop_
_entity.id
_entity.type
_entity.pdbx_description
1 polymer ?
#
loop_
_entity_poly.entity_id
_entity_poly.type
_entity_poly.pdbx_seq_one_letter_code
_entity_poly.pdbx_strand_id
1 'polypeptide(L)'
;MVVRENNSNGKSNNAASSSLLIYNFTSSLGQGKISGDFSYKNFDAPSVGIKLNSMIDLGSIRKFLAIDTIENLEGKLRTDIDFQAGFSNSDVFNRKNLRSLSINGNAKIVDAQLKLKGSNYLYRDINSEILLGNNIQFESLSLKIDENDFLSGEA
;
A
#
# COMPACT_ATOMS: atom_id res chain seq x y z
N MET A 1 -8.52 -8.58 -16.23
CA MET A 1 -8.48 -7.16 -15.84
C MET A 1 -9.73 -6.51 -16.39
N VAL A 2 -10.70 -6.19 -15.52
CA VAL A 2 -11.87 -5.37 -15.89
C VAL A 2 -11.66 -4.02 -15.23
N VAL A 3 -11.71 -2.95 -16.02
CA VAL A 3 -11.47 -1.58 -15.59
C VAL A 3 -12.57 -0.71 -16.18
N ARG A 4 -13.20 0.13 -15.37
CA ARG A 4 -14.07 1.20 -15.86
C ARG A 4 -13.33 2.52 -15.75
N GLU A 5 -13.00 3.12 -16.88
CA GLU A 5 -12.26 4.37 -16.96
C GLU A 5 -13.19 5.50 -17.39
N ASN A 6 -13.13 6.63 -16.71
CA ASN A 6 -13.81 7.87 -17.09
C ASN A 6 -12.78 9.00 -17.14
N ASN A 7 -12.63 9.60 -18.31
CA ASN A 7 -11.79 10.77 -18.55
C ASN A 7 -12.66 11.98 -18.88
N SER A 8 -12.34 13.13 -18.31
CA SER A 8 -13.01 14.39 -18.60
C SER A 8 -12.05 15.56 -18.46
N ASN A 9 -12.07 16.48 -19.42
CA ASN A 9 -11.37 17.77 -19.35
C ASN A 9 -12.22 18.84 -18.63
N GLY A 10 -13.35 18.46 -18.03
CA GLY A 10 -14.23 19.34 -17.26
C GLY A 10 -14.94 20.40 -18.11
N LYS A 11 -15.72 21.28 -17.46
CA LYS A 11 -16.52 22.32 -18.15
C LYS A 11 -15.66 23.38 -18.87
N SER A 12 -14.41 23.56 -18.42
CA SER A 12 -13.50 24.63 -18.87
C SER A 12 -12.41 24.17 -19.84
N ASN A 13 -12.34 22.87 -20.16
CA ASN A 13 -11.38 22.27 -21.09
C ASN A 13 -9.91 22.62 -20.82
N ASN A 14 -9.50 22.73 -19.55
CA ASN A 14 -8.12 22.99 -19.15
C ASN A 14 -7.58 21.94 -18.19
N ALA A 15 -6.27 21.98 -17.93
CA ALA A 15 -5.57 21.03 -17.07
C ALA A 15 -6.13 21.06 -15.62
N ALA A 16 -6.42 22.24 -15.09
CA ALA A 16 -7.07 22.40 -13.79
C ALA A 16 -8.46 21.74 -13.69
N SER A 17 -9.23 21.67 -14.78
CA SER A 17 -10.53 21.00 -14.83
C SER A 17 -10.46 19.54 -15.30
N SER A 18 -9.27 19.03 -15.58
CA SER A 18 -9.05 17.67 -16.07
C SER A 18 -9.04 16.64 -14.93
N SER A 19 -9.58 15.46 -15.21
CA SER A 19 -9.62 14.34 -14.28
C SER A 19 -9.52 12.98 -15.00
N LEU A 20 -8.81 12.06 -14.35
CA LEU A 20 -8.74 10.64 -14.65
C LEU A 20 -9.32 9.88 -13.47
N LEU A 21 -10.37 9.10 -13.71
CA LEU A 21 -11.06 8.32 -12.70
C LEU A 21 -11.11 6.87 -13.17
N ILE A 22 -10.59 5.97 -12.34
CA ILE A 22 -10.62 4.54 -12.58
C ILE A 22 -11.43 3.91 -11.44
N TYR A 23 -12.52 3.23 -11.79
CA TYR A 23 -13.41 2.60 -10.83
C TYR A 23 -13.36 1.09 -10.92
N ASN A 24 -13.39 0.44 -9.77
CA ASN A 24 -13.45 -1.00 -9.61
C ASN A 24 -12.38 -1.72 -10.43
N PHE A 25 -11.16 -1.19 -10.46
CA PHE A 25 -10.08 -1.88 -11.13
C PHE A 25 -9.81 -3.19 -10.38
N THR A 26 -9.42 -4.21 -11.13
CA THR A 26 -8.99 -5.49 -10.59
C THR A 26 -7.70 -5.92 -11.25
N SER A 27 -6.73 -6.31 -10.44
CA SER A 27 -5.42 -6.76 -10.85
C SER A 27 -4.95 -7.95 -10.00
N SER A 28 -3.91 -8.61 -10.46
CA SER A 28 -3.29 -9.75 -9.80
C SER A 28 -1.79 -9.52 -9.66
N LEU A 29 -1.23 -9.88 -8.50
CA LEU A 29 0.21 -9.88 -8.25
C LEU A 29 0.62 -11.27 -7.76
N GLY A 30 1.25 -12.06 -8.63
CA GLY A 30 1.42 -13.49 -8.40
C GLY A 30 0.05 -14.18 -8.27
N GLN A 31 -0.18 -14.87 -7.15
CA GLN A 31 -1.49 -15.45 -6.82
C GLN A 31 -2.40 -14.48 -6.04
N GLY A 32 -1.88 -13.32 -5.66
CA GLY A 32 -2.62 -12.28 -4.94
C GLY A 32 -3.60 -11.51 -5.83
N LYS A 33 -4.60 -10.91 -5.20
CA LYS A 33 -5.59 -10.03 -5.83
C LYS A 33 -5.52 -8.63 -5.26
N ILE A 34 -5.69 -7.65 -6.14
CA ILE A 34 -5.71 -6.24 -5.82
C ILE A 34 -6.95 -5.65 -6.50
N SER A 35 -7.70 -4.85 -5.77
CA SER A 35 -8.88 -4.17 -6.30
C SER A 35 -9.05 -2.80 -5.69
N GLY A 36 -9.74 -1.91 -6.41
CA GLY A 36 -10.07 -0.63 -5.83
C GLY A 36 -10.40 0.46 -6.85
N ASP A 37 -10.20 1.70 -6.40
CA ASP A 37 -10.48 2.90 -7.17
C ASP A 37 -9.25 3.81 -7.19
N PHE A 38 -9.07 4.53 -8.29
CA PHE A 38 -8.03 5.53 -8.45
C PHE A 38 -8.63 6.82 -8.99
N SER A 39 -8.16 7.95 -8.47
CA SER A 39 -8.51 9.27 -8.95
C SER A 39 -7.29 10.17 -9.04
N TYR A 40 -7.21 10.90 -10.15
CA TYR A 40 -6.23 11.96 -10.38
C TYR A 40 -6.99 13.16 -10.94
N LYS A 41 -7.03 14.26 -10.17
CA LYS A 41 -7.83 15.44 -10.50
C LYS A 41 -6.95 16.68 -10.47
N ASN A 42 -7.28 17.67 -11.30
CA ASN A 42 -6.59 18.96 -11.40
C ASN A 42 -5.11 18.78 -11.78
N PHE A 43 -4.81 18.64 -13.08
CA PHE A 43 -3.47 18.25 -13.53
C PHE A 43 -2.42 19.35 -13.28
N ASP A 44 -2.85 20.59 -13.03
CA ASP A 44 -1.95 21.69 -12.67
C ASP A 44 -1.54 21.64 -11.20
N ALA A 45 -2.47 21.29 -10.30
CA ALA A 45 -2.23 21.12 -8.86
C ALA A 45 -2.93 19.83 -8.37
N PRO A 46 -2.32 18.66 -8.63
CA PRO A 46 -2.99 17.38 -8.53
C PRO A 46 -3.50 17.03 -7.15
N SER A 47 -4.69 16.46 -7.12
CA SER A 47 -5.18 15.64 -6.02
C SER A 47 -5.24 14.19 -6.49
N VAL A 48 -4.56 13.31 -5.75
CA VAL A 48 -4.48 11.87 -5.99
C VAL A 48 -5.21 11.16 -4.88
N GLY A 49 -6.13 10.27 -5.25
CA GLY A 49 -6.86 9.43 -4.31
C GLY A 49 -6.83 7.97 -4.74
N ILE A 50 -6.55 7.07 -3.81
CA ILE A 50 -6.52 5.62 -4.03
C ILE A 50 -7.31 4.94 -2.92
N LYS A 51 -8.28 4.10 -3.30
CA LYS A 51 -8.89 3.13 -2.39
C LYS A 51 -8.42 1.76 -2.81
N LEU A 52 -7.87 0.98 -1.89
CA LEU A 52 -7.20 -0.27 -2.20
C LEU A 52 -7.65 -1.38 -1.25
N ASN A 53 -8.19 -2.44 -1.81
CA ASN A 53 -8.42 -3.72 -1.15
C ASN A 53 -7.49 -4.77 -1.75
N SER A 54 -6.70 -5.43 -0.92
CA SER A 54 -5.74 -6.43 -1.40
C SER A 54 -5.62 -7.67 -0.52
N MET A 55 -5.31 -8.78 -1.16
CA MET A 55 -4.84 -10.01 -0.53
C MET A 55 -3.68 -10.54 -1.36
N ILE A 56 -2.46 -10.42 -0.86
CA ILE A 56 -1.23 -10.62 -1.62
C ILE A 56 -0.29 -11.56 -0.87
N ASP A 57 0.39 -12.44 -1.60
CA ASP A 57 1.53 -13.18 -1.05
C ASP A 57 2.76 -12.27 -0.95
N LEU A 58 3.36 -12.16 0.23
CA LEU A 58 4.50 -11.29 0.49
C LEU A 58 5.73 -11.64 -0.39
N GLY A 59 5.87 -12.92 -0.76
CA GLY A 59 6.91 -13.35 -1.71
C GLY A 59 6.72 -12.77 -3.13
N SER A 60 5.48 -12.50 -3.54
CA SER A 60 5.18 -11.82 -4.81
C SER A 60 5.57 -10.35 -4.73
N ILE A 61 5.35 -9.69 -3.59
CA ILE A 61 5.77 -8.29 -3.36
C ILE A 61 7.30 -8.16 -3.46
N ARG A 62 8.04 -9.05 -2.80
CA ARG A 62 9.52 -9.05 -2.85
C ARG A 62 10.04 -9.11 -4.29
N LYS A 63 9.47 -9.99 -5.13
CA LYS A 63 9.86 -10.15 -6.54
C LYS A 63 9.49 -8.92 -7.36
N PHE A 64 8.30 -8.37 -7.14
CA PHE A 64 7.82 -7.20 -7.87
C PHE A 64 8.62 -5.93 -7.57
N LEU A 65 8.95 -5.70 -6.30
CA LEU A 65 9.71 -4.53 -5.86
C LEU A 65 11.23 -4.69 -5.97
N ALA A 66 11.72 -5.85 -6.43
CA ALA A 66 13.14 -6.18 -6.53
C ALA A 66 13.93 -5.82 -5.26
N ILE A 67 13.41 -6.21 -4.08
CA ILE A 67 14.02 -5.83 -2.80
C ILE A 67 15.28 -6.66 -2.54
N ASP A 68 16.44 -6.08 -2.84
CA ASP A 68 17.72 -6.76 -2.75
C ASP A 68 18.21 -7.01 -1.31
N THR A 69 17.66 -6.33 -0.31
CA THR A 69 18.06 -6.54 1.10
C THR A 69 17.42 -7.78 1.73
N ILE A 70 16.37 -8.32 1.10
CA ILE A 70 15.58 -9.42 1.61
C ILE A 70 16.00 -10.73 0.92
N GLU A 71 16.48 -11.68 1.72
CA GLU A 71 16.82 -13.05 1.29
C GLU A 71 15.59 -13.93 1.16
N ASN A 72 14.69 -13.86 2.14
CA ASN A 72 13.40 -14.52 2.07
C ASN A 72 12.28 -13.63 2.64
N LEU A 73 11.12 -13.68 1.99
CA LEU A 73 9.90 -13.06 2.47
C LEU A 73 8.71 -13.88 1.98
N GLU A 74 7.96 -14.43 2.92
CA GLU A 74 6.80 -15.29 2.68
C GLU A 74 5.67 -14.91 3.64
N GLY A 75 4.48 -15.47 3.42
CA GLY A 75 3.26 -15.16 4.16
C GLY A 75 2.28 -14.32 3.35
N LYS A 76 1.21 -13.89 4.02
CA LYS A 76 0.09 -13.18 3.39
C LYS A 76 -0.07 -11.79 3.97
N LEU A 77 -0.30 -10.82 3.09
CA LEU A 77 -0.69 -9.46 3.43
C LEU A 77 -2.12 -9.23 2.97
N ARG A 78 -2.97 -8.75 3.87
CA ARG A 78 -4.29 -8.20 3.55
C ARG A 78 -4.29 -6.72 3.86
N THR A 79 -4.88 -5.91 2.99
CA THR A 79 -4.99 -4.47 3.23
C THR A 79 -6.35 -3.95 2.81
N ASP A 80 -6.87 -2.99 3.56
CA ASP A 80 -7.91 -2.06 3.16
C ASP A 80 -7.36 -0.66 3.44
N ILE A 81 -7.12 0.14 2.40
CA ILE A 81 -6.39 1.43 2.50
C ILE A 81 -7.14 2.50 1.71
N ASP A 82 -7.31 3.66 2.33
CA ASP A 82 -7.67 4.93 1.70
C ASP A 82 -6.47 5.88 1.78
N PHE A 83 -5.93 6.22 0.62
CA PHE A 83 -4.80 7.13 0.46
C PHE A 83 -5.26 8.38 -0.28
N GLN A 84 -4.88 9.55 0.26
CA GLN A 84 -5.13 10.84 -0.36
C GLN A 84 -3.89 11.72 -0.28
N ALA A 85 -3.52 12.32 -1.42
CA ALA A 85 -2.43 13.28 -1.51
C ALA A 85 -2.85 14.50 -2.34
N GLY A 86 -2.37 15.67 -1.92
CA GLY A 86 -2.54 16.93 -2.64
C GLY A 86 -1.19 17.56 -2.93
N PHE A 87 -1.04 18.12 -4.13
CA PHE A 87 0.22 18.68 -4.61
C PHE A 87 0.07 20.15 -5.01
N SER A 88 1.16 20.91 -4.84
CA SER A 88 1.24 22.33 -5.17
C SER A 88 1.30 22.62 -6.65
N ASN A 89 1.79 21.66 -7.43
CA ASN A 89 1.93 21.75 -8.87
C ASN A 89 1.96 20.33 -9.47
N SER A 90 2.11 20.22 -10.79
CA SER A 90 2.10 18.96 -11.54
C SER A 90 3.28 18.02 -11.27
N ASP A 91 4.35 18.48 -10.60
CA ASP A 91 5.50 17.64 -10.23
C ASP A 91 5.21 16.87 -8.93
N VAL A 92 4.42 15.80 -9.09
CA VAL A 92 3.94 14.92 -8.00
C VAL A 92 5.04 14.04 -7.39
N PHE A 93 6.23 13.97 -7.99
CA PHE A 93 7.34 13.17 -7.49
C PHE A 93 8.25 13.97 -6.53
N ASN A 94 8.11 15.29 -6.52
CA ASN A 94 8.87 16.17 -5.66
C ASN A 94 8.17 16.38 -4.32
N ARG A 95 8.78 15.85 -3.25
CA ARG A 95 8.26 15.94 -1.88
C ARG A 95 8.01 17.37 -1.40
N LYS A 96 8.72 18.38 -1.91
CA LYS A 96 8.48 19.79 -1.55
C LYS A 96 7.11 20.29 -2.03
N ASN A 97 6.54 19.64 -3.05
CA ASN A 97 5.24 20.01 -3.59
C ASN A 97 4.08 19.34 -2.86
N LEU A 98 4.33 18.35 -2.01
CA LEU A 98 3.31 17.66 -1.23
C LEU A 98 2.70 18.63 -0.20
N ARG A 99 1.40 18.94 -0.36
CA ARG A 99 0.64 19.83 0.53
C ARG A 99 -0.10 19.09 1.62
N SER A 100 -0.66 17.94 1.26
CA SER A 100 -1.43 17.11 2.15
C SER A 100 -1.15 15.66 1.84
N LEU A 101 -1.13 14.85 2.89
CA LEU A 101 -1.01 13.41 2.83
C LEU A 101 -1.89 12.83 3.92
N SER A 102 -2.77 11.90 3.56
CA SER A 102 -3.56 11.13 4.49
C SER A 102 -3.54 9.67 4.03
N ILE A 103 -3.26 8.78 4.96
CA ILE A 103 -3.30 7.34 4.75
C ILE A 103 -4.10 6.79 5.90
N ASN A 104 -5.22 6.13 5.61
CA ASN A 104 -6.05 5.50 6.62
C ASN A 104 -6.36 4.07 6.19
N GLY A 105 -6.60 3.20 7.15
CA GLY A 105 -7.07 1.86 6.88
C GLY A 105 -6.38 0.82 7.75
N ASN A 106 -6.42 -0.43 7.34
CA ASN A 106 -5.87 -1.54 8.09
C ASN A 106 -5.01 -2.44 7.20
N ALA A 107 -3.99 -3.01 7.81
CA ALA A 107 -3.19 -4.08 7.22
C ALA A 107 -3.14 -5.26 8.18
N LYS A 108 -3.19 -6.46 7.63
CA LYS A 108 -3.05 -7.70 8.37
C LYS A 108 -1.99 -8.58 7.73
N ILE A 109 -0.98 -8.93 8.50
CA ILE A 109 0.06 -9.89 8.13
C ILE A 109 -0.29 -11.22 8.78
N VAL A 110 -0.25 -12.30 8.00
CA VAL A 110 -0.57 -13.65 8.47
C VAL A 110 0.51 -14.62 8.05
N ASP A 111 1.00 -15.37 9.04
CA ASP A 111 1.99 -16.45 8.89
C ASP A 111 3.18 -16.05 8.03
N ALA A 112 3.74 -14.86 8.31
CA ALA A 112 4.85 -14.34 7.55
C ALA A 112 6.20 -14.82 8.08
N GLN A 113 7.15 -14.92 7.17
CA GLN A 113 8.53 -15.25 7.44
C GLN A 113 9.43 -14.25 6.72
N LEU A 114 10.43 -13.73 7.42
CA LEU A 114 11.39 -12.76 6.90
C LEU A 114 12.81 -13.20 7.21
N LYS A 115 13.68 -13.16 6.20
CA LYS A 115 15.12 -13.28 6.34
C LYS A 115 15.83 -12.18 5.55
N LEU A 116 16.70 -11.44 6.23
CA LEU A 116 17.53 -10.41 5.59
C LEU A 116 18.83 -11.03 5.09
N LYS A 117 19.35 -10.52 3.97
CA LYS A 117 20.66 -10.96 3.45
C LYS A 117 21.75 -10.65 4.48
N GLY A 118 22.59 -11.64 4.78
CA GLY A 118 23.68 -11.50 5.74
C GLY A 118 23.26 -11.56 7.22
N SER A 119 21.96 -11.73 7.52
CA SER A 119 21.50 -11.97 8.88
C SER A 119 21.45 -13.46 9.19
N ASN A 120 21.84 -13.83 10.42
CA ASN A 120 21.67 -15.18 10.94
C ASN A 120 20.27 -15.42 11.53
N TYR A 121 19.49 -14.36 11.71
CA TYR A 121 18.16 -14.44 12.29
C TYR A 121 17.10 -14.74 11.24
N LEU A 122 16.24 -15.71 11.57
CA LEU A 122 15.04 -16.01 10.82
C LEU A 122 13.81 -15.63 11.65
N TYR A 123 13.10 -14.60 11.20
CA TYR A 123 11.84 -14.17 11.80
C TYR A 123 10.73 -15.03 11.21
N ARG A 124 9.98 -15.76 12.04
CA ARG A 124 8.89 -16.67 11.62
C ARG A 124 7.63 -16.41 12.39
N ASP A 125 6.54 -17.05 11.95
CA ASP A 125 5.22 -16.99 12.58
C ASP A 125 4.76 -15.54 12.81
N ILE A 126 5.16 -14.63 11.91
CA ILE A 126 4.88 -13.21 12.03
C ILE A 126 3.39 -13.00 11.73
N ASN A 127 2.63 -12.60 12.73
CA ASN A 127 1.23 -12.24 12.61
C ASN A 127 1.03 -10.85 13.18
N SER A 128 0.31 -9.99 12.47
CA SER A 128 0.11 -8.62 12.91
C SER A 128 -1.16 -8.01 12.37
N GLU A 129 -1.82 -7.21 13.20
CA GLU A 129 -2.90 -6.30 12.83
C GLU A 129 -2.40 -4.87 13.03
N ILE A 130 -2.50 -4.07 11.96
CA ILE A 130 -1.92 -2.74 11.88
C ILE A 130 -3.01 -1.77 11.47
N LEU A 131 -3.21 -0.73 12.28
CA LEU A 131 -4.02 0.42 11.93
C LEU A 131 -3.12 1.50 11.32
N LEU A 132 -3.47 1.90 10.10
CA LEU A 132 -2.85 2.99 9.36
C LEU A 132 -3.70 4.25 9.56
N GLY A 133 -3.04 5.35 9.92
CA GLY A 133 -3.67 6.65 10.15
C GLY A 133 -2.61 7.75 10.20
N ASN A 134 -2.85 8.77 11.04
CA ASN A 134 -1.81 9.77 11.34
C ASN A 134 -0.53 9.14 11.94
N ASN A 135 -0.69 8.03 12.64
CA ASN A 135 0.40 7.17 13.11
C ASN A 135 0.15 5.74 12.63
N ILE A 136 1.22 4.94 12.59
CA ILE A 136 1.11 3.49 12.40
C ILE A 136 0.98 2.88 13.79
N GLN A 137 -0.10 2.15 14.04
CA GLN A 137 -0.35 1.46 15.30
C GLN A 137 -0.39 -0.05 15.03
N PHE A 138 0.35 -0.79 15.84
CA PHE A 138 0.27 -2.25 15.86
C PHE A 138 -0.75 -2.63 16.94
N GLU A 139 -1.95 -3.00 16.52
CA GLU A 139 -2.97 -3.52 17.44
C GLU A 139 -2.50 -4.87 18.01
N SER A 140 -1.89 -5.68 17.15
CA SER A 140 -1.20 -6.89 17.56
C SER A 140 0.03 -7.15 16.69
N LEU A 141 1.03 -7.78 17.31
CA LEU A 141 2.21 -8.33 16.67
C LEU A 141 2.66 -9.55 17.48
N SER A 142 2.76 -10.68 16.80
CA SER A 142 3.46 -11.86 17.29
C SER A 142 4.50 -12.28 16.27
N LEU A 143 5.65 -12.73 16.75
CA LEU A 143 6.71 -13.28 15.91
C LEU A 143 7.63 -14.18 16.73
N LYS A 144 8.35 -15.06 16.04
CA LYS A 144 9.42 -15.86 16.62
C LYS A 144 10.75 -15.49 16.01
N ILE A 145 11.77 -15.38 16.87
CA ILE A 145 13.17 -15.27 16.45
C ILE A 145 13.88 -16.48 17.04
N ASP A 146 14.33 -17.38 16.17
CA ASP A 146 14.90 -18.68 16.54
C ASP A 146 13.94 -19.54 17.37
N GLU A 147 14.20 -19.74 18.67
CA GLU A 147 13.33 -20.46 19.62
C GLU A 147 12.57 -19.50 20.56
N ASN A 148 12.73 -18.18 20.41
CA ASN A 148 12.12 -17.21 21.31
C ASN A 148 10.85 -16.60 20.71
N ASP A 149 9.80 -16.56 21.53
CA ASP A 149 8.54 -15.90 21.22
C ASP A 149 8.56 -14.42 21.63
N PHE A 150 8.12 -13.55 20.73
CA PHE A 150 7.96 -12.11 20.98
C PHE A 150 6.53 -11.72 20.68
N LEU A 151 5.90 -11.01 21.62
CA LEU A 151 4.53 -10.54 21.53
C LEU A 151 4.48 -9.06 21.92
N SER A 152 3.75 -8.26 21.14
CA SER A 152 3.38 -6.89 21.50
C SER A 152 1.97 -6.57 20.99
N GLY A 153 1.14 -5.99 21.83
CA GLY A 153 -0.21 -5.52 21.49
C GLY A 153 -0.81 -4.83 22.70
N GLU A 154 -1.77 -3.93 22.49
CA GLU A 154 -2.61 -3.42 23.58
C GLU A 154 -3.68 -4.48 23.91
N ALA A 155 -3.86 -4.76 25.21
CA ALA A 155 -4.84 -5.72 25.72
C ALA A 155 -6.24 -5.09 25.83
#